data_AF-A0A1I8GH81-F1
#
_entry.id   AF-A0A1I8GH81-F1
#
_cell.length_a   1.000
_cell.length_b   1.000
_cell.length_c   1.000
_cell.angle_alpha   90.00
_cell.angle_beta   90.00
_cell.angle_gamma   90.00
#
_symmetry.space_group_name_H-M   'P 1'
#
loop_
_entity.id
_entity.type
_entity.pdbx_description
1 polymer ?
#
loop_
_entity_poly.entity_id
_entity_poly.type
_entity_poly.pdbx_seq_one_letter_code
_entity_poly.pdbx_strand_id
1 'polypeptide(L)'
;RSCVADHSGDSSVASDSTGSTGASDCGGGVVRAPVWVPDGRSSNCMLCSATFSLISRRHHCRNCGFLVCSPCSQHTWVLPAQSDQPLRVCDTCYSLLAEPASPN
;
A
#
# COMPACT_ATOMS: atom_id res chain seq x y z
N ARG A 1 -14.50 -14.51 13.21
CA ARG A 1 -14.86 -13.93 11.89
C ARG A 1 -13.57 -13.90 11.08
N SER A 2 -13.29 -14.99 10.36
CA SER A 2 -12.06 -15.16 9.56
C SER A 2 -12.46 -15.27 8.10
N CYS A 3 -11.95 -14.39 7.24
CA CYS A 3 -12.01 -14.56 5.79
C CYS A 3 -10.69 -15.17 5.33
N VAL A 4 -10.71 -16.47 5.04
CA VAL A 4 -9.71 -17.13 4.19
C VAL A 4 -10.22 -17.05 2.76
N ALA A 5 -9.46 -16.46 1.86
CA ALA A 5 -9.71 -16.53 0.43
C ALA A 5 -8.79 -17.60 -0.15
N ASP A 6 -9.33 -18.81 -0.28
CA ASP A 6 -8.79 -19.86 -1.16
C ASP A 6 -9.25 -19.52 -2.59
N HIS A 7 -8.33 -19.43 -3.54
CA HIS A 7 -8.65 -19.46 -4.97
C HIS A 7 -7.62 -20.34 -5.67
N SER A 8 -7.90 -21.64 -5.65
CA SER A 8 -7.44 -22.58 -6.65
C SER A 8 -8.21 -22.32 -7.95
N GLY A 9 -7.51 -22.21 -9.09
CA GLY A 9 -8.15 -21.97 -10.39
C GLY A 9 -7.13 -21.84 -11.52
N ASP A 10 -6.70 -22.99 -12.03
CA ASP A 10 -6.06 -23.19 -13.32
C ASP A 10 -7.02 -22.77 -14.47
N SER A 11 -6.49 -22.21 -15.57
CA SER A 11 -6.75 -22.70 -16.93
C SER A 11 -6.42 -21.67 -18.04
N SER A 12 -5.78 -22.21 -19.06
CA SER A 12 -5.81 -21.86 -20.49
C SER A 12 -4.97 -20.71 -21.04
N VAL A 13 -3.89 -21.14 -21.68
CA VAL A 13 -3.24 -20.52 -22.84
C VAL A 13 -4.24 -20.14 -23.95
N ALA A 14 -4.03 -18.97 -24.54
CA ALA A 14 -4.42 -18.68 -25.92
C ALA A 14 -3.28 -17.86 -26.54
N SER A 15 -2.44 -18.55 -27.30
CA SER A 15 -1.54 -17.93 -28.26
C SER A 15 -2.33 -17.79 -29.56
N ASP A 16 -2.52 -16.57 -30.05
CA ASP A 16 -2.73 -16.39 -31.47
C ASP A 16 -2.06 -15.11 -31.97
N SER A 17 -1.41 -15.29 -33.11
CA SER A 17 -0.53 -14.32 -33.74
C SER A 17 -1.33 -13.53 -34.76
N THR A 18 -1.33 -12.20 -34.70
CA THR A 18 -1.54 -11.40 -35.91
C THR A 18 -0.83 -10.06 -35.77
N GLY A 19 0.25 -9.89 -36.53
CA GLY A 19 0.78 -8.57 -36.81
C GLY A 19 -0.17 -7.81 -37.72
N SER A 20 -0.35 -6.53 -37.47
CA SER A 20 -0.57 -5.54 -38.54
C SER A 20 -0.41 -4.13 -37.98
N THR A 21 0.52 -3.44 -38.61
CA THR A 21 0.63 -1.99 -38.72
C THR A 21 -0.73 -1.32 -38.88
N GLY A 22 -1.01 -0.38 -37.99
CA GLY A 22 -2.17 0.52 -38.07
C GLY A 22 -1.87 1.77 -37.26
N ALA A 23 -0.95 2.58 -37.78
CA ALA A 23 -0.79 3.96 -37.34
C ALA A 23 -2.09 4.70 -37.71
N SER A 24 -2.97 4.85 -36.74
CA SER A 24 -4.14 5.70 -36.83
C SER A 24 -3.98 6.79 -35.79
N ASP A 25 -3.41 7.89 -36.28
CA ASP A 25 -3.30 9.18 -35.66
C ASP A 25 -4.67 9.64 -35.12
N CYS A 26 -4.77 9.77 -33.80
CA CYS A 26 -5.66 10.75 -33.19
C CYS A 26 -4.91 11.40 -32.01
N GLY A 27 -4.58 12.67 -32.20
CA GLY A 27 -3.88 13.50 -31.22
C GLY A 27 -4.47 13.40 -29.82
N GLY A 28 -3.65 12.96 -28.88
CA GLY A 28 -3.94 12.94 -27.45
C GLY A 28 -2.63 13.01 -26.71
N GLY A 29 -2.41 14.08 -25.95
CA GLY A 29 -1.17 14.34 -25.24
C GLY A 29 -0.70 13.12 -24.45
N VAL A 30 0.56 12.75 -24.63
CA VAL A 30 1.22 11.73 -23.81
C VAL A 30 1.41 12.30 -22.41
N VAL A 31 0.34 12.30 -21.63
CA VAL A 31 0.46 12.23 -20.18
C VAL A 31 0.80 10.77 -19.93
N ARG A 32 2.09 10.48 -19.73
CA ARG A 32 2.50 9.21 -19.14
C ARG A 32 1.95 9.21 -17.72
N ALA A 33 0.69 8.81 -17.58
CA ALA A 33 0.10 8.56 -16.27
C ALA A 33 1.07 7.62 -15.53
N PRO A 34 1.48 7.94 -14.29
CA PRO A 34 2.39 7.09 -13.54
C PRO A 34 1.76 5.70 -13.49
N VAL A 35 2.55 4.71 -13.91
CA VAL A 35 2.15 3.30 -13.90
C VAL A 35 1.71 2.99 -12.47
N TRP A 36 0.42 2.72 -12.31
CA TRP A 36 -0.13 2.25 -11.04
C TRP A 36 0.58 0.94 -10.70
N VAL A 37 1.46 0.97 -9.70
CA VAL A 37 2.16 -0.21 -9.22
C VAL A 37 1.15 -1.04 -8.44
N PRO A 38 0.80 -2.25 -8.88
CA PRO A 38 -0.13 -3.09 -8.15
C PRO A 38 0.48 -3.52 -6.82
N ASP A 39 -0.30 -3.40 -5.74
CA ASP A 39 0.04 -3.82 -4.37
C ASP A 39 0.18 -5.35 -4.25
N GLY A 40 1.24 -5.90 -4.83
CA GLY A 40 1.55 -7.32 -4.79
C GLY A 40 2.56 -7.64 -3.69
N ARG A 41 2.11 -7.73 -2.42
CA ARG A 41 2.92 -8.23 -1.29
C ARG A 41 4.21 -7.44 -1.02
N SER A 42 4.11 -6.18 -0.62
CA SER A 42 5.29 -5.39 -0.25
C SER A 42 6.16 -6.16 0.76
N SER A 43 7.29 -6.69 0.29
CA SER A 43 8.36 -7.23 1.13
C SER A 43 9.13 -6.12 1.83
N ASN A 44 8.67 -4.88 1.71
CA ASN A 44 9.37 -3.67 2.06
C ASN A 44 8.45 -2.74 2.85
N CYS A 45 9.03 -1.99 3.78
CA CYS A 45 8.36 -0.92 4.49
C CYS A 45 7.86 0.14 3.48
N MET A 46 6.59 0.51 3.57
CA MET A 46 6.00 1.52 2.69
C MET A 46 6.43 2.96 3.04
N LEU A 47 7.16 3.17 4.15
CA LEU A 47 7.71 4.48 4.53
C LEU A 47 9.18 4.63 4.13
N CYS A 48 10.02 3.64 4.45
CA CYS A 48 11.46 3.73 4.23
C CYS A 48 11.99 2.75 3.18
N SER A 49 11.13 1.98 2.51
CA SER A 49 11.48 0.93 1.53
C SER A 49 12.36 -0.22 2.05
N ALA A 50 12.64 -0.28 3.36
CA ALA A 50 13.47 -1.32 3.95
C ALA A 50 12.83 -2.72 3.80
N THR A 51 13.60 -3.70 3.32
CA THR A 51 13.13 -5.08 3.16
C THR A 51 12.89 -5.73 4.52
N PHE A 52 11.73 -6.35 4.69
CA PHE A 52 11.42 -7.20 5.83
C PHE A 52 12.26 -8.47 5.77
N SER A 53 12.71 -8.91 6.94
CA SER A 53 13.53 -10.11 7.12
C SER A 53 13.00 -10.90 8.33
N LEU A 54 13.61 -12.04 8.64
CA LEU A 54 13.23 -12.80 9.84
C LEU A 54 13.38 -11.98 11.14
N ILE A 55 14.26 -10.97 11.12
CA ILE A 55 14.48 -10.04 12.24
C ILE A 55 13.57 -8.80 12.12
N SER A 56 13.38 -8.27 10.90
CA SER A 56 12.50 -7.12 10.65
C SER A 56 11.07 -7.58 10.39
N ARG A 57 10.29 -7.74 11.48
CA ARG A 57 8.90 -8.14 11.40
C ARG A 57 8.03 -7.04 10.79
N ARG A 58 6.96 -7.49 10.12
CA ARG A 58 5.95 -6.66 9.49
C ARG A 58 4.99 -6.08 10.52
N HIS A 59 4.73 -4.78 10.46
CA HIS A 59 3.74 -4.10 11.28
C HIS A 59 2.77 -3.32 10.40
N HIS A 60 1.52 -3.19 10.83
CA HIS A 60 0.54 -2.36 10.13
C HIS A 60 0.30 -1.08 10.92
N CYS A 61 0.22 0.06 10.25
CA CYS A 61 -0.31 1.28 10.86
C CYS A 61 -1.83 1.14 11.04
N ARG A 62 -2.35 1.39 12.24
CA ARG A 62 -3.79 1.29 12.50
C ARG A 62 -4.60 2.49 11.96
N ASN A 63 -3.92 3.59 11.64
CA ASN A 63 -4.55 4.76 11.02
C ASN A 63 -4.68 4.62 9.49
N CYS A 64 -3.57 4.34 8.79
CA CYS A 64 -3.56 4.29 7.30
C CYS A 64 -3.50 2.87 6.70
N GLY A 65 -3.26 1.83 7.50
CA GLY A 65 -3.18 0.45 7.02
C GLY A 65 -1.84 0.04 6.40
N PHE A 66 -0.91 0.97 6.19
CA PHE A 66 0.37 0.67 5.54
C PHE A 66 1.24 -0.33 6.29
N LEU A 67 1.95 -1.15 5.50
CA LEU A 67 2.93 -2.11 5.98
C LEU A 67 4.24 -1.40 6.27
N VAL A 68 4.63 -1.38 7.54
CA VAL A 68 5.76 -0.62 8.07
C VAL A 68 6.65 -1.49 8.93
N CYS A 69 7.94 -1.12 9.01
CA CYS A 69 8.89 -1.75 9.90
C CYS A 69 8.81 -1.17 11.32
N SER A 70 9.46 -1.84 12.28
CA SER A 70 9.51 -1.39 13.67
C SER A 70 10.01 0.06 13.81
N PRO A 71 11.12 0.48 13.15
CA PRO A 71 11.61 1.84 13.32
C PRO A 71 10.68 2.92 12.74
N CYS A 72 9.85 2.60 11.74
CA CYS A 72 8.88 3.53 11.15
C CYS A 72 7.51 3.53 11.86
N SER A 73 7.39 2.82 12.98
CA SER A 73 6.13 2.69 13.74
C SER A 73 6.39 2.61 15.23
N GLN A 74 7.33 3.41 15.73
CA GLN A 74 7.70 3.43 17.15
C GLN A 74 6.63 4.10 18.02
N HIS A 75 5.75 4.88 17.40
CA HIS A 75 4.73 5.65 18.08
C HIS A 75 3.38 4.93 18.15
N THR A 76 2.62 5.28 19.18
CA THR A 76 1.23 4.86 19.35
C THR A 76 0.35 6.09 19.53
N TRP A 77 -0.91 5.98 19.12
CA TRP A 77 -1.91 7.03 19.24
C TRP A 77 -3.26 6.43 19.60
N VAL A 78 -4.04 7.11 20.45
CA VAL A 78 -5.42 6.70 20.75
C VAL A 78 -6.28 7.15 19.57
N LEU A 79 -6.88 6.19 18.86
CA LEU A 79 -7.75 6.47 17.72
C LEU A 79 -9.20 6.34 18.21
N PRO A 80 -9.89 7.43 18.58
CA PRO A 80 -11.20 7.36 19.27
C PRO A 80 -12.27 6.66 18.43
N ALA A 81 -12.13 6.67 17.11
CA ALA A 81 -13.03 5.95 16.20
C ALA A 81 -12.80 4.42 16.18
N GLN A 82 -11.71 3.91 16.74
CA GLN A 82 -11.34 2.49 16.69
C GLN A 82 -11.19 1.85 18.07
N SER A 83 -10.59 2.56 19.04
CA SER A 83 -10.30 2.04 20.38
C SER A 83 -9.92 3.18 21.34
N ASP A 84 -10.29 3.01 22.61
CA ASP A 84 -9.83 3.88 23.72
C ASP A 84 -8.38 3.56 24.15
N GLN A 85 -7.78 2.50 23.61
CA GLN A 85 -6.40 2.12 23.88
C GLN A 85 -5.44 2.68 22.80
N PRO A 86 -4.19 3.01 23.16
CA PRO A 86 -3.20 3.49 22.20
C PRO A 86 -2.85 2.39 21.18
N LEU A 87 -3.09 2.68 19.91
CA LEU A 87 -2.82 1.79 18.79
C LEU A 87 -1.55 2.23 18.06
N ARG A 88 -0.81 1.27 17.52
CA ARG A 88 0.42 1.55 16.75
C ARG A 88 0.11 2.33 15.48
N VAL A 89 0.80 3.44 15.29
CA VAL A 89 0.73 4.27 14.09
C VAL A 89 2.12 4.39 13.47
N CYS A 90 2.18 4.65 12.16
CA CYS A 90 3.44 5.00 11.52
C CYS A 90 3.81 6.45 11.84
N ASP A 91 5.08 6.79 11.67
CA ASP A 91 5.60 8.13 12.02
C ASP A 91 4.86 9.24 11.25
N THR A 92 4.55 9.01 9.97
CA THR A 92 3.74 9.95 9.16
C THR A 92 2.37 10.21 9.77
N CYS A 93 1.67 9.15 10.18
CA CYS A 93 0.35 9.30 10.83
C CYS A 93 0.47 9.95 12.20
N TYR A 94 1.54 9.65 12.95
CA TYR A 94 1.78 10.29 14.24
C TYR A 94 1.95 11.80 14.08
N SER A 95 2.77 12.26 13.12
CA SER A 95 2.93 13.70 12.84
C SER A 95 1.61 14.35 12.44
N LEU A 96 0.83 13.75 11.54
CA LEU A 96 -0.46 14.29 11.11
C LEU A 96 -1.49 14.40 12.25
N LEU A 97 -1.46 13.47 13.20
CA LEU A 97 -2.37 13.48 14.36
C LEU A 97 -1.88 14.40 15.48
N ALA A 98 -0.55 14.60 15.57
CA ALA A 98 0.08 15.47 16.55
C ALA A 98 0.10 16.94 16.14
N GLU A 99 -0.01 17.25 14.85
CA GLU A 99 -0.24 18.63 14.41
C GLU A 99 -1.59 19.10 14.97
N PRO A 100 -1.62 20.15 15.82
CA PRO A 100 -2.87 20.68 16.32
C PRO A 100 -3.65 21.15 15.09
N ALA A 101 -4.84 20.57 14.89
CA ALA A 101 -5.76 20.96 13.83
C ALA A 101 -5.75 22.49 13.75
N SER A 102 -5.17 23.04 12.68
CA SER A 102 -4.99 24.47 12.54
C SER A 102 -6.35 25.12 12.78
N PRO A 103 -6.54 25.89 13.86
CA PRO A 103 -7.83 26.52 14.11
C PRO A 103 -8.04 27.51 12.97
N ASN A 104 -9.07 27.27 12.17
CA ASN A 104 -9.65 28.31 11.32
C ASN A 104 -10.76 28.97 12.13
#